data_AF-A0A0D0QC37-F1
#
_entry.id   AF-A0A0D0QC37-F1
#
_cell.length_a   1.000
_cell.length_b   1.000
_cell.length_c   1.000
_cell.angle_alpha   90.00
_cell.angle_beta   90.00
_cell.angle_gamma   90.00
#
_symmetry.space_group_name_H-M   'P 1'
#
loop_
_entity.id
_entity.type
_entity.pdbx_description
1 polymer ?
#
loop_
_entity_poly.entity_id
_entity_poly.type
_entity_poly.pdbx_seq_one_letter_code
_entity_poly.pdbx_strand_id
1 'polypeptide(L)'
;MRTATLSLAVLATPAAALEPLPPCFVDGGGVMHPANAAPAGARVPDFVEPVTNGFVMWAFPSGEREGVVLQHCPTGDYLRVIAEADNDVAGDTFFSMLQSERAYTLEQMAATLETLGVETFRGRGGMGTCACDFLGDVAGGG
;
A
#
# COMPACT_ATOMS: atom_id res chain seq x y z
N MET A 1 5.05 -27.91 -66.97
CA MET A 1 4.07 -27.70 -65.88
C MET A 1 4.85 -27.27 -64.63
N ARG A 2 4.67 -26.04 -64.15
CA ARG A 2 5.33 -25.50 -62.95
C ARG A 2 4.28 -25.37 -61.85
N THR A 3 4.39 -26.20 -60.81
CA THR A 3 3.50 -26.17 -59.65
C THR A 3 4.01 -25.11 -58.68
N ALA A 4 3.29 -24.00 -58.57
CA ALA A 4 3.62 -22.91 -57.66
C ALA A 4 3.34 -23.33 -56.21
N THR A 5 4.36 -23.24 -55.35
CA THR A 5 4.25 -23.50 -53.91
C THR A 5 3.77 -22.22 -53.24
N LEU A 6 2.55 -22.23 -52.69
CA LEU A 6 1.97 -21.11 -51.96
C LEU A 6 2.48 -21.16 -50.52
N SER A 7 3.41 -20.27 -50.16
CA SER A 7 3.87 -20.11 -48.78
C SER A 7 2.85 -19.28 -47.99
N LEU A 8 2.12 -19.92 -47.09
CA LEU A 8 1.29 -19.24 -46.09
C LEU A 8 2.21 -18.56 -45.07
N ALA A 9 2.29 -17.24 -45.11
CA ALA A 9 2.89 -16.45 -44.05
C ALA A 9 1.90 -16.35 -42.88
N VAL A 10 2.14 -17.13 -41.82
CA VAL A 10 1.42 -17.00 -40.54
C VAL A 10 1.92 -15.72 -39.87
N LEU A 11 1.10 -14.67 -39.90
CA LEU A 11 1.30 -13.48 -39.09
C LEU A 11 1.02 -13.86 -37.64
N ALA A 12 2.08 -14.12 -36.86
CA ALA A 12 1.97 -14.27 -35.41
C ALA A 12 1.59 -12.91 -34.83
N THR A 13 0.33 -12.73 -34.48
CA THR A 13 -0.10 -11.63 -33.60
C THR A 13 0.59 -11.82 -32.25
N PRO A 14 1.22 -10.78 -31.66
CA PRO A 14 1.76 -10.88 -30.32
C PRO A 14 0.62 -11.25 -29.37
N ALA A 15 0.75 -12.38 -28.68
CA ALA A 15 -0.10 -12.68 -27.55
C ALA A 15 0.14 -11.58 -26.52
N ALA A 16 -0.88 -10.79 -26.20
CA ALA A 16 -0.84 -9.92 -25.04
C ALA A 16 -0.63 -10.84 -23.81
N ALA A 17 0.57 -10.79 -23.25
CA ALA A 17 0.84 -11.47 -21.99
C ALA A 17 0.02 -10.75 -20.90
N LEU A 18 -0.74 -11.52 -20.14
CA LEU A 18 -1.46 -10.99 -18.98
C LEU A 18 -0.43 -10.41 -18.01
N GLU A 19 -0.59 -9.15 -17.63
CA GLU A 19 0.25 -8.54 -16.60
C GLU A 19 0.07 -9.30 -15.28
N PRO A 20 1.16 -9.56 -14.52
CA PRO A 20 1.05 -10.20 -13.23
C PRO A 20 0.17 -9.35 -12.31
N LEU A 21 -0.76 -10.01 -11.61
CA LEU A 21 -1.63 -9.36 -10.64
C LEU A 21 -0.78 -8.70 -9.54
N PRO A 22 -1.12 -7.47 -9.10
CA PRO A 22 -0.42 -6.82 -8.00
C PRO A 22 -0.47 -7.72 -6.76
N PRO A 23 0.65 -7.82 -6.01
CA PRO A 23 0.81 -8.85 -4.97
C PRO A 23 -0.09 -8.63 -3.76
N CYS A 24 -0.63 -7.41 -3.62
CA CYS A 24 -1.33 -6.97 -2.43
C CYS A 24 -2.50 -6.05 -2.75
N PHE A 25 -3.53 -6.16 -1.92
CA PHE A 25 -4.71 -5.31 -1.94
C PHE A 25 -5.00 -4.81 -0.54
N VAL A 26 -5.54 -3.60 -0.44
CA VAL A 26 -6.02 -2.99 0.80
C VAL A 26 -7.55 -3.01 0.81
N ASP A 27 -8.14 -3.35 1.94
CA ASP A 27 -9.60 -3.26 2.15
C ASP A 27 -10.02 -1.88 2.66
N GLY A 28 -11.34 -1.66 2.77
CA GLY A 28 -11.88 -0.37 3.25
C GLY A 28 -11.55 -0.04 4.72
N GLY A 29 -11.02 -0.99 5.49
CA GLY A 29 -10.51 -0.76 6.83
C GLY A 29 -9.02 -0.40 6.88
N GLY A 30 -8.34 -0.37 5.73
CA GLY A 30 -6.89 -0.17 5.64
C GLY A 30 -6.08 -1.44 5.89
N VAL A 31 -6.73 -2.60 6.00
CA VAL A 31 -6.05 -3.88 6.22
C VAL A 31 -5.50 -4.38 4.89
N MET A 32 -4.22 -4.76 4.90
CA MET A 32 -3.54 -5.33 3.75
C MET A 32 -3.79 -6.84 3.63
N HIS A 33 -4.06 -7.30 2.41
CA HIS A 33 -4.35 -8.69 2.07
C HIS A 33 -3.55 -9.14 0.85
N PRO A 34 -2.97 -10.36 0.83
CA PRO A 34 -2.38 -10.91 -0.38
C PRO A 34 -3.46 -11.14 -1.45
N ALA A 35 -3.06 -11.12 -2.72
CA ALA A 35 -3.98 -11.20 -3.87
C ALA A 35 -4.98 -12.38 -3.80
N ASN A 36 -4.56 -13.54 -3.30
CA ASN A 36 -5.40 -14.74 -3.19
C ASN A 36 -6.35 -14.73 -1.98
N ALA A 37 -6.22 -13.77 -1.07
CA ALA A 37 -7.07 -13.61 0.12
C ALA A 37 -7.82 -12.27 0.16
N ALA A 38 -7.60 -11.40 -0.83
CA ALA A 38 -8.22 -10.09 -0.92
C ALA A 38 -9.76 -10.22 -0.96
N PRO A 39 -10.48 -9.56 -0.04
CA PRO A 39 -11.95 -9.59 -0.04
C PRO A 39 -12.50 -8.83 -1.25
N ALA A 40 -13.77 -9.09 -1.57
CA ALA A 40 -14.47 -8.35 -2.61
C ALA A 40 -14.48 -6.85 -2.29
N GLY A 41 -14.08 -6.02 -3.26
CA GLY A 41 -13.99 -4.57 -3.11
C GLY A 41 -12.66 -4.05 -2.55
N ALA A 42 -11.73 -4.94 -2.19
CA ALA A 42 -10.35 -4.55 -1.93
C ALA A 42 -9.70 -3.96 -3.20
N ARG A 43 -8.74 -3.04 -3.02
CA ARG A 43 -8.14 -2.24 -4.08
C ARG A 43 -6.62 -2.26 -3.97
N VAL A 44 -5.93 -1.83 -5.01
CA VAL A 44 -4.49 -1.56 -4.91
C VAL A 44 -4.30 -0.35 -3.97
N PRO A 45 -3.36 -0.38 -3.02
CA PRO A 45 -3.05 0.80 -2.19
C PRO A 45 -2.52 1.93 -3.06
N ASP A 46 -2.75 3.19 -2.64
CA ASP A 46 -2.31 4.36 -3.40
C ASP A 46 -0.77 4.43 -3.44
N PHE A 47 -0.14 4.08 -2.32
CA PHE A 47 1.30 3.80 -2.24
C PHE A 47 1.62 2.86 -1.08
N VAL A 48 2.83 2.29 -1.11
CA VAL A 48 3.45 1.59 0.01
C VAL A 48 4.92 1.99 0.08
N GLU A 49 5.42 2.38 1.25
CA GLU A 49 6.79 2.88 1.41
C GLU A 49 7.47 2.37 2.69
N PRO A 50 8.77 2.05 2.64
CA PRO A 50 9.51 1.65 3.81
C PRO A 50 9.93 2.90 4.57
N VAL A 51 9.84 2.81 5.89
CA VAL A 51 10.23 3.86 6.83
C VAL A 51 11.36 3.33 7.71
N THR A 52 12.10 4.21 8.36
CA THR A 52 13.20 3.84 9.25
C THR A 52 12.73 2.90 10.38
N ASN A 53 13.67 2.14 10.96
CA ASN A 53 13.45 1.27 12.11
C ASN A 53 12.38 0.18 11.91
N GLY A 54 12.26 -0.39 10.71
CA GLY A 54 11.36 -1.51 10.45
C GLY A 54 9.88 -1.11 10.39
N PHE A 55 9.60 0.16 10.10
CA PHE A 55 8.26 0.63 9.80
C PHE A 55 7.97 0.54 8.30
N VAL A 56 6.73 0.28 7.95
CA VAL A 56 6.21 0.41 6.59
C VAL A 56 4.92 1.21 6.64
N MET A 57 4.71 2.03 5.62
CA MET A 57 3.58 2.93 5.49
C MET A 57 2.82 2.64 4.20
N TRP A 58 1.50 2.81 4.20
CA TRP A 58 0.69 2.78 2.98
C TRP A 58 -0.53 3.66 3.10
N ALA A 59 -1.02 4.13 1.95
CA ALA A 59 -2.25 4.89 1.85
C ALA A 59 -3.36 4.13 1.12
N PHE A 60 -4.60 4.48 1.44
CA PHE A 60 -5.79 3.89 0.86
C PHE A 60 -6.97 4.87 0.87
N PRO A 61 -7.88 4.77 -0.11
CA PRO A 61 -9.09 5.56 -0.11
C PRO A 61 -10.07 5.06 0.96
N SER A 62 -10.66 5.99 1.71
CA SER A 62 -11.66 5.72 2.75
C SER A 62 -12.92 6.58 2.52
N GLY A 63 -13.57 6.42 1.37
CA GLY A 63 -14.71 7.24 0.97
C GLY A 63 -14.25 8.57 0.37
N GLU A 64 -14.74 9.70 0.91
CA GLU A 64 -14.25 11.06 0.59
C GLU A 64 -12.99 11.44 1.41
N ARG A 65 -12.56 10.53 2.29
CA ARG A 65 -11.41 10.66 3.18
C ARG A 65 -10.24 9.81 2.70
N GLU A 66 -9.04 10.17 3.11
CA GLU A 66 -7.82 9.40 2.89
C GLU A 66 -7.38 8.71 4.18
N GLY A 67 -6.96 7.46 4.05
CA GLY A 67 -6.41 6.68 5.13
C GLY A 67 -4.93 6.40 4.94
N VAL A 68 -4.14 6.50 6.00
CA VAL A 68 -2.75 6.08 6.04
C VAL A 68 -2.54 5.12 7.20
N VAL A 69 -1.80 4.04 6.99
CA VAL A 69 -1.32 3.17 8.08
C VAL A 69 0.19 3.23 8.12
N LEU A 70 0.73 3.39 9.33
CA LEU A 70 2.14 3.22 9.67
C LEU A 70 2.25 2.01 10.60
N GLN A 71 2.85 0.91 10.13
CA GLN A 71 2.98 -0.33 10.88
C GLN A 71 4.46 -0.65 11.12
N HIS A 72 4.81 -0.95 12.38
CA HIS A 72 6.09 -1.53 12.75
C HIS A 72 6.06 -3.04 12.49
N CYS A 73 6.78 -3.51 11.48
CA CYS A 73 6.74 -4.91 11.07
C CYS A 73 7.20 -5.87 12.19
N PRO A 74 8.30 -5.61 12.93
CA PRO A 74 8.79 -6.54 13.95
C PRO A 74 7.83 -6.78 15.12
N THR A 75 7.05 -5.78 15.52
CA THR A 75 6.12 -5.91 16.67
C THR A 75 4.66 -6.01 16.26
N GLY A 76 4.35 -5.68 15.00
CA GLY A 76 2.99 -5.55 14.51
C GLY A 76 2.24 -4.33 15.07
N ASP A 77 2.91 -3.46 15.83
CA ASP A 77 2.29 -2.22 16.32
C ASP A 77 1.98 -1.29 15.16
N TYR A 78 0.84 -0.62 15.17
CA TYR A 78 0.46 0.28 14.09
C TYR A 78 -0.22 1.54 14.58
N LEU A 79 -0.17 2.56 13.72
CA LEU A 79 -0.98 3.75 13.76
C LEU A 79 -1.73 3.86 12.42
N ARG A 80 -3.06 3.86 12.46
CA ARG A 80 -3.93 4.20 11.34
C ARG A 80 -4.44 5.62 11.53
N VAL A 81 -4.42 6.39 10.46
CA VAL A 81 -4.78 7.80 10.39
C VAL A 81 -5.83 7.94 9.31
N ILE A 82 -6.98 8.56 9.60
CA ILE A 82 -8.01 8.87 8.61
C ILE A 82 -8.28 10.37 8.65
N ALA A 83 -8.12 11.05 7.53
CA ALA A 83 -8.32 12.49 7.40
C ALA A 83 -9.15 12.82 6.16
N GLU A 84 -9.77 14.01 6.13
CA GLU A 84 -10.30 14.56 4.88
C GLU A 84 -9.15 14.72 3.88
N ALA A 85 -9.40 14.44 2.59
CA ALA A 85 -8.37 14.46 1.56
C ALA A 85 -7.75 15.86 1.32
N ASP A 86 -8.41 16.93 1.79
CA ASP A 86 -7.93 18.32 1.71
C ASP A 86 -7.26 18.81 3.00
N ASN A 87 -7.04 17.94 3.98
CA ASN A 87 -6.37 18.30 5.23
C ASN A 87 -4.83 18.25 5.08
N ASP A 88 -4.30 19.16 4.24
CA ASP A 88 -2.87 19.28 3.95
C ASP A 88 -2.02 19.45 5.23
N VAL A 89 -2.54 20.18 6.22
CA VAL A 89 -1.85 20.44 7.50
C VAL A 89 -1.60 19.14 8.27
N ALA A 90 -2.57 18.21 8.28
CA ALA A 90 -2.41 16.92 8.92
C ALA A 90 -1.38 16.04 8.19
N GLY A 91 -1.43 16.01 6.86
CA GLY A 91 -0.45 15.31 6.03
C GLY A 91 0.97 15.83 6.28
N ASP A 92 1.17 17.14 6.15
CA ASP A 92 2.46 17.80 6.38
C ASP A 92 2.99 17.53 7.78
N THR A 93 2.13 17.58 8.80
CA THR A 93 2.52 17.29 10.19
C THR A 93 2.95 15.83 10.35
N PHE A 94 2.21 14.89 9.78
CA PHE A 94 2.55 13.47 9.82
C PHE A 94 3.90 13.18 9.14
N PHE A 95 4.10 13.67 7.91
CA PHE A 95 5.36 13.48 7.18
C PHE A 95 6.54 14.21 7.84
N SER A 96 6.31 15.39 8.42
CA SER A 96 7.34 16.11 9.18
C SER A 96 7.82 15.32 10.40
N MET A 97 6.92 14.63 11.11
CA MET A 97 7.30 13.74 12.22
C MET A 97 8.10 12.51 11.75
N LEU A 98 7.74 11.93 10.59
CA LEU A 98 8.47 10.79 10.01
C LEU A 98 9.90 11.16 9.57
N GLN A 99 10.09 12.37 9.05
CA GLN A 99 11.38 12.84 8.53
C GLN A 99 12.24 13.57 9.58
N SER A 100 11.71 13.75 10.80
CA SER A 100 12.41 14.45 11.86
C SER A 100 13.62 13.67 12.36
N GLU A 101 14.68 14.40 12.77
CA GLU A 101 15.78 13.82 13.55
C GLU A 101 15.34 13.41 14.96
N ARG A 102 14.22 13.97 15.44
CA ARG A 102 13.62 13.60 16.71
C ARG A 102 12.82 12.32 16.54
N ALA A 103 13.07 11.34 17.41
CA ALA A 103 12.22 10.15 17.49
C ALA A 103 10.84 10.49 18.06
N TYR A 104 9.79 10.02 17.37
CA TYR A 104 8.40 10.07 17.82
C TYR A 104 7.88 8.66 18.04
N THR A 105 7.15 8.45 19.14
CA THR A 105 6.40 7.21 19.33
C THR A 105 5.08 7.27 18.57
N LEU A 106 4.48 6.11 18.24
CA LEU A 106 3.14 6.06 17.65
C LEU A 106 2.09 6.80 18.50
N GLU A 107 2.28 6.80 19.83
CA GLU A 107 1.45 7.56 20.77
C GLU A 107 1.58 9.07 20.58
N GLN A 108 2.81 9.58 20.48
CA GLN A 108 3.05 11.00 20.30
C GLN A 108 2.55 11.48 18.94
N MET A 109 2.72 10.66 17.90
CA MET A 109 2.18 10.96 16.57
C MET A 109 0.66 11.03 16.61
N ALA A 110 0.00 10.01 17.18
CA ALA A 110 -1.45 9.97 17.34
C ALA A 110 -1.97 11.21 18.08
N ALA A 111 -1.42 11.49 19.26
CA ALA A 111 -1.83 12.63 20.06
C ALA A 111 -1.66 13.96 19.32
N THR A 112 -0.59 14.11 18.54
CA THR A 112 -0.35 15.32 17.73
C THR A 112 -1.40 15.48 16.64
N LEU A 113 -1.67 14.43 15.88
CA LEU A 113 -2.64 14.46 14.77
C LEU A 113 -4.07 14.64 15.27
N GLU A 114 -4.42 14.05 16.41
CA GLU A 114 -5.73 14.25 17.04
C GLU A 114 -5.99 15.72 17.39
N THR A 115 -4.95 16.50 17.73
CA THR A 115 -5.12 17.96 17.93
C THR A 115 -5.49 18.73 16.67
N LEU A 116 -5.27 18.11 15.49
CA LEU A 116 -5.61 18.66 14.18
C LEU A 116 -6.96 18.14 13.67
N GLY A 117 -7.74 17.46 14.52
CA GLY A 117 -9.05 16.92 14.16
C GLY A 117 -8.98 15.63 13.32
N VAL A 118 -7.81 14.99 13.27
CA VAL A 118 -7.60 13.74 12.53
C VAL A 118 -8.03 12.56 13.39
N GLU A 119 -8.67 11.58 12.76
CA GLU A 119 -9.06 10.35 13.43
C GLU A 119 -7.88 9.38 13.44
N THR A 120 -7.47 8.92 14.63
CA THR A 120 -6.36 7.97 14.74
C THR A 120 -6.74 6.71 15.49
N PHE A 121 -6.13 5.60 15.08
CA PHE A 121 -6.30 4.30 15.72
C PHE A 121 -4.94 3.66 15.92
N ARG A 122 -4.62 3.34 17.17
CA ARG A 122 -3.44 2.55 17.51
C ARG A 122 -3.85 1.14 17.86
N GLY A 123 -3.00 0.19 17.52
CA GLY A 123 -3.21 -1.19 17.88
C GLY A 123 -2.00 -2.06 17.59
N ARG A 124 -2.22 -3.38 17.68
CA ARG A 124 -1.22 -4.40 17.39
C ARG A 124 -1.85 -5.51 16.56
N GLY A 125 -1.16 -5.91 15.49
CA GLY A 125 -1.63 -6.92 14.55
C GLY A 125 -2.84 -6.45 13.73
N GLY A 126 -3.44 -7.34 12.94
CA GLY A 126 -4.73 -7.09 12.28
C GLY A 126 -4.73 -6.11 11.11
N MET A 127 -3.68 -5.32 10.88
CA MET A 127 -3.54 -4.44 9.70
C MET A 127 -2.97 -5.14 8.45
N GLY A 128 -2.87 -6.48 8.49
CA GLY A 128 -2.29 -7.29 7.42
C GLY A 128 -0.83 -7.67 7.69
N THR A 129 -0.22 -8.44 6.80
CA THR A 129 1.08 -9.10 7.01
C THR A 129 2.25 -8.20 6.57
N CYS A 130 2.36 -7.02 7.18
CA CYS A 130 3.32 -5.92 6.94
C CYS A 130 3.49 -5.50 5.47
N ALA A 131 2.46 -4.76 5.02
CA ALA A 131 2.31 -4.26 3.66
C ALA A 131 2.69 -5.33 2.62
N CYS A 132 2.01 -6.47 2.80
CA CYS A 132 2.15 -7.72 2.08
C CYS A 132 3.60 -8.17 1.86
N ASP A 133 4.39 -8.16 2.94
CA ASP A 133 5.84 -8.36 2.95
C ASP A 133 6.55 -7.43 1.99
N PHE A 134 6.39 -6.14 2.29
CA PHE A 134 6.91 -5.02 1.51
C PHE A 134 6.75 -5.25 0.01
N LEU A 135 5.47 -5.43 -0.35
CA LEU A 135 4.91 -5.66 -1.68
C LEU A 135 5.68 -6.66 -2.55
N GLY A 136 6.34 -7.62 -1.92
CA GLY A 136 7.29 -8.47 -2.59
C GLY A 136 8.44 -7.70 -3.25
N ASP A 137 9.41 -7.21 -2.48
CA ASP A 137 10.87 -7.17 -2.79
C ASP A 137 11.45 -8.62 -2.95
N VAL A 138 10.61 -9.43 -3.62
CA VAL A 138 10.44 -10.87 -3.68
C VAL A 138 9.73 -11.22 -5.00
N ALA A 139 8.94 -10.31 -5.58
CA ALA A 139 8.22 -10.54 -6.83
C ALA A 139 9.16 -10.71 -8.06
N GLY A 140 10.49 -10.50 -7.95
CA GLY A 140 11.48 -10.98 -8.94
C GLY A 140 12.81 -10.21 -9.06
N GLY A 141 13.77 -10.42 -8.15
CA GLY A 141 15.17 -9.99 -8.34
C GLY A 141 16.14 -11.12 -7.99
N GLY A 142 17.01 -11.59 -8.89
CA GLY A 142 17.54 -10.94 -10.09
C GLY A 142 16.93 -11.27 -11.45
#